data_AF-A0A3D2IIC4-F1
#
_entry.id   AF-A0A3D2IIC4-F1
#
_cell.length_a   1.000
_cell.length_b   1.000
_cell.length_c   1.000
_cell.angle_alpha   90.00
_cell.angle_beta   90.00
_cell.angle_gamma   90.00
#
_symmetry.space_group_name_H-M   'P 1'
#
loop_
_entity.id
_entity.type
_entity.pdbx_description
1 polymer ?
#
loop_
_entity_poly.entity_id
_entity_poly.type
_entity_poly.pdbx_seq_one_letter_code
_entity_poly.pdbx_strand_id
1 'polypeptide(L)'
;LIFEVVWNGKSFGKWMMGLQVVMLDGSSPSFGNYLIRWMLRLLEVSFTNGILAFITVLINGKGQRLGDIAAKTCVIKTRKKVKLSDT
;
A
#
# COMPACT_ATOMS: atom_id res chain seq x y z
N LEU A 1 -5.09 5.99 -10.20
CA LEU A 1 -6.36 6.44 -9.58
C LEU A 1 -7.55 5.70 -10.18
N ILE A 2 -7.90 5.87 -11.46
CA ILE A 2 -9.08 5.21 -12.08
C ILE A 2 -9.06 3.67 -11.96
N PHE A 3 -7.97 3.01 -12.32
CA PHE A 3 -7.85 1.55 -12.21
C PHE A 3 -7.86 1.02 -10.76
N GLU A 4 -7.48 1.85 -9.79
CA GLU A 4 -7.32 1.45 -8.39
C GLU A 4 -8.62 1.60 -7.60
N VAL A 5 -9.50 2.51 -8.05
CA VAL A 5 -10.89 2.65 -7.58
C VAL A 5 -11.78 1.53 -8.13
N VAL A 6 -11.60 1.16 -9.40
CA VAL A 6 -12.38 0.09 -10.05
C VAL A 6 -12.05 -1.30 -9.46
N TRP A 7 -10.81 -1.51 -9.00
CA TRP A 7 -10.34 -2.83 -8.57
C TRP A 7 -10.11 -2.99 -7.07
N ASN A 8 -10.81 -2.21 -6.22
CA ASN A 8 -10.70 -2.32 -4.75
C ASN A 8 -9.24 -2.25 -4.27
N GLY A 9 -8.41 -1.36 -4.82
CA GLY A 9 -7.03 -1.17 -4.37
C GLY A 9 -5.95 -2.00 -5.05
N LYS A 10 -6.28 -2.69 -6.14
CA LYS A 10 -5.31 -3.45 -6.93
C LYS A 10 -5.04 -2.73 -8.25
N SER A 11 -3.84 -2.19 -8.43
CA SER A 11 -3.37 -1.88 -9.78
C SER A 11 -3.08 -3.19 -10.53
N PHE A 12 -3.08 -3.17 -11.86
CA PHE A 12 -2.79 -4.35 -12.69
C PHE A 12 -1.50 -5.08 -12.26
N GLY A 13 -0.42 -4.33 -12.03
CA GLY A 13 0.84 -4.89 -11.52
C GLY A 13 0.74 -5.49 -10.11
N LYS A 14 -0.06 -4.88 -9.22
CA LYS A 14 -0.35 -5.44 -7.88
C LYS A 14 -1.14 -6.74 -8.01
N TRP A 15 -2.11 -6.81 -8.91
CA TRP A 15 -2.90 -8.02 -9.16
C TRP A 15 -2.03 -9.16 -9.68
N MET A 16 -1.15 -8.91 -10.65
CA MET A 16 -0.20 -9.92 -11.16
C MET A 16 0.73 -10.46 -10.07
N MET A 17 1.19 -9.60 -9.14
CA MET A 17 2.03 -10.02 -8.02
C MET A 17 1.25 -10.61 -6.84
N GLY A 18 -0.08 -10.64 -6.90
CA GLY A 18 -0.94 -11.05 -5.79
C GLY A 18 -0.77 -10.15 -4.57
N LEU A 19 -0.58 -8.85 -4.78
CA LEU A 19 -0.50 -7.83 -3.73
C LEU A 19 -1.83 -7.07 -3.63
N GLN A 20 -2.24 -6.76 -2.42
CA GLN A 20 -3.44 -5.97 -2.14
C GLN A 20 -3.14 -4.93 -1.07
N VAL A 21 -3.64 -3.72 -1.27
CA VAL A 21 -3.68 -2.70 -0.21
C VAL A 21 -4.88 -3.00 0.68
N VAL A 22 -4.66 -3.11 1.98
CA VAL A 22 -5.72 -3.25 2.99
C VAL A 22 -5.50 -2.21 4.07
N MET A 23 -6.57 -1.83 4.78
CA MET A 23 -6.42 -1.06 6.00
C MET A 23 -5.79 -1.94 7.09
N LEU A 24 -5.20 -1.31 8.10
CA LEU A 24 -4.59 -2.03 9.23
C LEU A 24 -5.61 -2.88 10.02
N ASP A 25 -6.89 -2.55 9.93
CA ASP A 25 -8.02 -3.30 10.50
C ASP A 25 -8.51 -4.45 9.59
N GLY A 26 -7.91 -4.62 8.40
CA GLY A 26 -8.28 -5.67 7.44
C GLY A 26 -9.43 -5.30 6.49
N SER A 27 -10.03 -4.12 6.64
CA SER A 27 -11.09 -3.66 5.75
C SER A 27 -10.56 -3.05 4.45
N SER A 28 -11.46 -2.89 3.47
CA SER A 28 -11.12 -2.33 2.16
C SER A 28 -10.82 -0.83 2.28
N PRO A 29 -9.73 -0.33 1.68
CA PRO A 29 -9.40 1.09 1.77
C PRO A 29 -10.41 1.95 0.99
N SER A 30 -10.89 3.02 1.63
CA SER A 30 -11.77 4.01 1.00
C SER A 30 -11.01 4.90 0.00
N PHE A 31 -11.74 5.60 -0.87
CA PHE A 31 -11.18 6.54 -1.84
C PHE A 31 -10.25 7.59 -1.19
N GLY A 32 -10.63 8.13 -0.04
CA GLY A 32 -9.82 9.10 0.71
C GLY A 32 -8.44 8.59 1.10
N ASN A 33 -8.32 7.29 1.43
CA ASN A 33 -7.04 6.69 1.78
C ASN A 33 -6.08 6.65 0.58
N TYR A 34 -6.61 6.39 -0.63
CA TYR A 34 -5.81 6.48 -1.85
C TYR A 34 -5.44 7.92 -2.19
N LEU A 35 -6.34 8.87 -1.94
CA LEU A 35 -6.09 10.30 -2.15
C LEU A 35 -4.95 10.79 -1.25
N ILE A 36 -4.98 10.46 0.04
CA ILE A 36 -3.93 10.81 1.02
C ILE A 36 -2.58 10.27 0.57
N ARG A 37 -2.52 9.00 0.15
CA ARG A 37 -1.29 8.39 -0.37
C ARG A 37 -0.77 9.07 -1.63
N TRP A 38 -1.67 9.51 -2.51
CA TRP A 38 -1.31 10.17 -3.77
C TRP A 38 -0.84 11.61 -3.52
N MET A 39 -1.51 12.37 -2.66
CA MET A 39 -1.11 13.71 -2.27
C MET A 39 0.22 13.70 -1.51
N LEU A 40 0.39 12.79 -0.55
CA LEU A 40 1.66 12.65 0.16
C LEU A 40 2.78 12.19 -0.76
N ARG A 41 2.51 11.38 -1.79
CA ARG A 41 3.51 11.08 -2.81
C ARG A 41 3.97 12.35 -3.55
N LEU A 42 3.06 13.25 -3.93
CA LEU A 42 3.43 14.52 -4.56
C LEU A 42 4.30 15.37 -3.63
N LEU A 43 3.97 15.43 -2.34
CA LEU A 43 4.76 16.17 -1.36
C LEU A 43 6.12 15.51 -1.09
N GLU A 44 6.17 14.22 -0.78
CA GLU A 44 7.43 13.52 -0.48
C GLU A 44 8.39 13.53 -1.68
N VAL A 45 7.88 13.31 -2.90
CA VAL A 45 8.71 13.24 -4.12
C VAL A 45 9.08 14.64 -4.61
N SER A 46 8.15 15.59 -4.65
CA SER A 46 8.44 16.92 -5.21
C SER A 46 9.19 17.83 -4.23
N PHE A 47 8.96 17.67 -2.92
CA PHE A 47 9.54 18.54 -1.90
C PHE A 47 10.84 17.99 -1.30
N THR A 48 10.98 16.66 -1.24
CA THR A 48 12.16 16.03 -0.60
C THR A 48 12.89 15.02 -1.47
N ASN A 49 12.60 14.96 -2.77
CA ASN A 49 13.16 13.98 -3.70
C ASN A 49 13.08 12.52 -3.19
N GLY A 50 12.09 12.20 -2.35
CA GLY A 50 11.91 10.88 -1.77
C GLY A 50 12.80 10.54 -0.57
N ILE A 51 13.60 11.48 -0.05
CA ILE A 51 14.44 11.25 1.15
C ILE A 51 13.58 11.01 2.39
N LEU A 52 12.50 11.79 2.58
CA LEU A 52 11.54 11.54 3.68
C LEU A 52 10.89 10.16 3.58
N ALA A 53 10.51 9.75 2.37
CA ALA A 53 9.93 8.43 2.14
C ALA A 53 10.91 7.31 2.50
N PHE A 54 12.21 7.50 2.21
CA PHE A 54 13.25 6.54 2.54
C PHE A 54 13.50 6.45 4.05
N ILE A 55 13.63 7.59 4.73
CA ILE A 55 13.83 7.64 6.18
C ILE A 55 12.63 7.04 6.93
N THR A 56 11.41 7.36 6.52
CA THR A 56 10.20 6.84 7.17
C THR A 56 10.06 5.33 7.00
N VAL A 57 10.39 4.81 5.82
CA VAL A 57 10.41 3.36 5.57
C VAL A 57 11.44 2.65 6.45
N LEU A 58 12.63 3.23 6.62
CA LEU A 58 13.69 2.68 7.47
C LEU A 58 13.31 2.69 8.95
N ILE A 59 12.82 3.82 9.46
CA ILE A 59 12.47 3.97 10.89
C ILE A 59 11.29 3.08 11.27
N ASN A 60 10.29 2.96 10.39
CA ASN A 60 9.06 2.25 10.73
C ASN A 60 9.24 0.72 10.78
N GLY A 61 10.30 0.16 10.17
CA GLY A 61 10.60 -1.29 10.18
C GLY A 61 9.57 -2.19 9.48
N LYS A 62 8.38 -1.66 9.17
CA LYS A 62 7.26 -2.32 8.47
C LYS A 62 7.24 -2.06 6.96
N GLY A 63 8.20 -1.30 6.45
CA GLY A 63 8.29 -0.95 5.04
C GLY A 63 7.18 -0.01 4.54
N GLN A 64 6.46 0.67 5.43
CA GLN A 64 5.39 1.61 5.07
C GLN A 64 5.96 3.02 4.94
N ARG A 65 5.52 3.74 3.91
CA ARG A 65 5.88 5.15 3.70
C ARG A 65 5.03 6.06 4.56
N LEU A 66 5.39 7.34 4.65
CA LEU A 66 4.57 8.35 5.34
C LEU A 66 3.12 8.33 4.86
N GLY A 67 2.90 8.24 3.55
CA GLY A 67 1.55 8.12 2.97
C GLY A 67 0.76 6.88 3.39
N ASP A 68 1.44 5.76 3.57
CA ASP A 68 0.80 4.51 4.00
C ASP A 68 0.44 4.54 5.49
N ILE A 69 1.29 5.18 6.30
CA ILE A 69 1.07 5.40 7.74
C ILE A 69 -0.09 6.38 7.95
N ALA A 70 -0.09 7.51 7.24
CA ALA A 70 -1.15 8.53 7.32
C ALA A 70 -2.51 7.97 6.90
N ALA A 71 -2.54 7.15 5.85
CA ALA A 71 -3.75 6.48 5.39
C ALA A 71 -4.12 5.22 6.21
N LYS A 72 -3.33 4.85 7.22
CA LYS A 72 -3.47 3.60 8.00
C LYS A 72 -3.66 2.37 7.12
N THR A 73 -2.91 2.31 6.01
CA THR A 73 -2.95 1.19 5.06
C THR A 73 -1.65 0.41 5.04
N CYS A 74 -1.73 -0.88 4.73
CA CYS A 74 -0.59 -1.75 4.50
C CYS A 74 -0.78 -2.54 3.21
N VAL A 75 0.31 -3.08 2.67
CA VAL A 75 0.28 -3.95 1.49
C VAL A 75 0.51 -5.38 1.96
N ILE A 76 -0.44 -6.25 1.68
CA ILE A 76 -0.36 -7.68 1.98
C ILE A 76 -0.25 -8.49 0.70
N LYS A 77 0.35 -9.68 0.80
CA LYS A 77 0.36 -10.66 -0.29
C LYS A 77 -0.84 -11.60 -0.13
N THR A 78 -1.76 -11.57 -1.08
CA THR A 78 -3.01 -12.35 -1.10
C THR A 78 -2.79 -13.81 -1.52
N ARG A 79 -1.55 -14.24 -1.81
CA ARG A 79 -1.26 -15.65 -2.17
C ARG A 79 -1.54 -16.56 -0.95
N LYS A 80 -2.57 -17.41 -1.05
CA LYS A 80 -2.76 -18.55 -0.14
C LYS A 80 -1.46 -19.37 -0.13
N LYS A 81 -0.76 -19.42 1.01
CA LYS A 81 0.22 -20.48 1.25
C LYS A 81 -0.57 -21.78 1.38
N VAL A 82 -0.83 -22.46 0.27
CA VAL A 82 -1.33 -23.83 0.33
C VAL A 82 -0.13 -24.67 0.77
N LYS A 83 -0.10 -25.06 2.05
CA LYS A 83 0.74 -26.17 2.49
C LYS A 83 0.02 -27.45 2.10
N LEU A 84 0.52 -28.11 1.06
CA LEU A 84 0.16 -29.48 0.72
C LEU A 84 1.00 -30.39 1.64
N SER A 85 0.55 -30.59 2.88
CA SER A 85 1.14 -31.60 3.76
C SER A 85 0.11 -32.47 4.46
N ASP A 86 -1.11 -32.58 3.91
CA ASP A 86 -2.14 -33.52 4.38
C ASP A 86 -2.80 -34.23 3.18
N THR A 87 -2.02 -35.05 2.48
CA THR A 87 -2.53 -36.28 1.86
C THR A 87 -1.42 -37.32 1.84
#